data_AF-A7SY08-F1
#
_entry.id   AF-A7SY08-F1
#
_cell.length_a   1.000
_cell.length_b   1.000
_cell.length_c   1.000
_cell.angle_alpha   90.00
_cell.angle_beta   90.00
_cell.angle_gamma   90.00
#
_symmetry.space_group_name_H-M   'P 1'
#
loop_
_entity.id
_entity.type
_entity.pdbx_description
1 polymer ?
#
loop_
_entity_poly.entity_id
_entity_poly.type
_entity_poly.pdbx_seq_one_letter_code
_entity_poly.pdbx_strand_id
1 'polypeptide(L)'
;MLHPIKALLHPIKTLLHPIKTMLHPINTLLHPIETMLHSIKTMLHPIKTMLHPIKTLLHPIKTMLHPLKTMLHPIKTLLHPIKTMLHPINTLLHPIETMLHSIKTMLHPKKTML
;
A
#
# COMPACT_ATOMS: atom_id res chain seq x y z
N MET A 1 -0.41 9.39 -37.14
CA MET A 1 -0.17 9.50 -35.67
C MET A 1 -1.02 8.55 -34.82
N LEU A 2 -2.27 8.22 -35.19
CA LEU A 2 -3.12 7.33 -34.38
C LEU A 2 -2.65 5.86 -34.33
N HIS A 3 -2.06 5.35 -35.43
CA HIS A 3 -1.58 3.97 -35.53
C HIS A 3 -0.48 3.63 -34.49
N PRO A 4 0.59 4.41 -34.33
CA PRO A 4 1.60 4.16 -33.29
C PRO A 4 1.06 4.35 -31.87
N ILE A 5 0.07 5.23 -31.64
CA ILE A 5 -0.59 5.34 -30.32
C ILE A 5 -1.37 4.06 -30.00
N LYS A 6 -2.15 3.53 -30.96
CA LYS A 6 -2.87 2.26 -30.80
C LYS A 6 -1.91 1.10 -30.52
N ALA A 7 -0.75 1.08 -31.17
CA ALA A 7 0.29 0.06 -30.96
C ALA A 7 0.87 0.10 -29.53
N LEU A 8 0.96 1.28 -28.88
CA LEU A 8 1.40 1.42 -27.49
C LEU A 8 0.29 1.10 -26.46
N LEU A 9 -0.98 1.30 -26.81
CA LEU A 9 -2.10 1.01 -25.90
C LEU A 9 -2.34 -0.50 -25.68
N HIS A 10 -2.08 -1.32 -26.69
CA HIS A 10 -2.23 -2.78 -26.56
C HIS A 10 -1.31 -3.38 -25.47
N PRO A 11 0.02 -3.16 -25.48
CA PRO A 11 0.92 -3.66 -24.43
C PRO A 11 0.63 -3.07 -23.04
N ILE A 12 0.13 -1.82 -22.96
CA ILE A 12 -0.34 -1.26 -21.67
C ILE A 12 -1.49 -2.11 -21.10
N LYS A 13 -2.49 -2.45 -21.92
CA LYS A 13 -3.62 -3.28 -21.46
C LYS A 13 -3.16 -4.67 -21.01
N THR A 14 -2.22 -5.29 -21.71
CA THR A 14 -1.69 -6.60 -21.35
C THR A 14 -0.91 -6.58 -20.03
N LEU A 15 -0.21 -5.49 -19.72
CA LEU A 15 0.52 -5.32 -18.45
C LEU A 15 -0.40 -4.96 -17.27
N LEU A 16 -1.51 -4.25 -17.52
CA LEU A 16 -2.49 -3.90 -16.49
C LEU A 16 -3.27 -5.10 -15.95
N HIS A 17 -3.52 -6.12 -16.79
CA HIS A 17 -4.26 -7.31 -16.38
C HIS A 17 -3.59 -8.06 -15.21
N PRO A 18 -2.29 -8.47 -15.29
CA PRO A 18 -1.61 -9.12 -14.18
C PRO A 18 -1.44 -8.19 -12.95
N ILE A 19 -1.33 -6.87 -13.12
CA ILE A 19 -1.34 -5.93 -11.98
C ILE A 19 -2.66 -6.02 -11.22
N LYS A 20 -3.79 -6.00 -11.93
CA LYS A 20 -5.12 -6.08 -11.31
C LYS A 20 -5.32 -7.41 -10.56
N THR A 21 -4.86 -8.52 -11.12
CA THR A 21 -4.97 -9.83 -10.45
C THR A 21 -4.09 -9.92 -9.21
N MET A 22 -2.89 -9.31 -9.22
CA MET A 22 -2.00 -9.27 -8.05
C MET A 22 -2.48 -8.31 -6.95
N LEU A 23 -3.22 -7.25 -7.28
CA LEU A 23 -3.77 -6.32 -6.28
C LEU A 23 -4.90 -6.93 -5.44
N HIS A 24 -5.68 -7.87 -5.99
CA HIS A 24 -6.77 -8.51 -5.25
C HIS A 24 -6.30 -9.22 -3.96
N PRO A 25 -5.32 -10.14 -3.98
CA PRO A 25 -4.84 -10.79 -2.76
C PRO A 25 -4.17 -9.80 -1.79
N ILE A 26 -3.54 -8.72 -2.28
CA ILE A 26 -3.02 -7.65 -1.43
C ILE A 26 -4.14 -6.99 -0.62
N ASN A 27 -5.24 -6.62 -1.28
CA ASN A 27 -6.39 -6.01 -0.62
C ASN A 27 -7.00 -6.95 0.44
N THR A 28 -7.10 -8.25 0.13
CA THR A 28 -7.56 -9.26 1.08
C THR A 28 -6.67 -9.35 2.33
N LEU A 29 -5.35 -9.20 2.19
CA LEU A 29 -4.42 -9.19 3.33
C LEU A 29 -4.42 -7.88 4.12
N LEU A 30 -4.79 -6.76 3.50
CA LEU A 30 -4.85 -5.45 4.18
C LEU A 30 -6.04 -5.35 5.14
N HIS A 31 -7.21 -5.89 4.79
CA HIS A 31 -8.40 -5.84 5.65
C HIS A 31 -8.18 -6.37 7.09
N PRO A 32 -7.59 -7.57 7.31
CA PRO A 32 -7.31 -8.04 8.68
C PRO A 32 -6.26 -7.16 9.39
N ILE A 33 -5.30 -6.58 8.66
CA ILE A 33 -4.34 -5.63 9.24
C ILE A 33 -5.06 -4.37 9.76
N GLU A 34 -5.94 -3.78 8.95
CA GLU A 34 -6.74 -2.61 9.33
C GLU A 34 -7.60 -2.89 10.56
N THR A 35 -8.25 -4.07 10.59
CA THR A 35 -9.07 -4.50 11.72
C THR A 35 -8.24 -4.61 13.00
N MET A 36 -7.06 -5.25 12.96
CA MET A 36 -6.17 -5.35 14.12
C MET A 36 -5.64 -3.98 14.56
N LEU A 37 -5.29 -3.10 13.64
CA LEU A 37 -4.85 -1.73 13.95
C LEU A 37 -5.96 -0.93 14.63
N HIS A 38 -7.21 -1.10 14.20
CA HIS A 38 -8.36 -0.50 14.86
C HIS A 38 -8.52 -1.00 16.30
N SER A 39 -8.46 -2.33 16.52
CA SER A 39 -8.50 -2.91 17.86
C SER A 39 -7.37 -2.38 18.76
N ILE A 40 -6.14 -2.29 18.23
CA ILE A 40 -4.99 -1.70 18.94
C ILE A 40 -5.27 -0.25 19.33
N LYS A 41 -5.81 0.56 18.42
CA LYS A 41 -6.17 1.96 18.68
C LYS A 41 -7.21 2.08 19.80
N THR A 42 -8.23 1.23 19.78
CA THR A 42 -9.28 1.18 20.81
C THR A 42 -8.70 0.80 22.18
N MET A 43 -7.79 -0.17 22.25
CA MET A 43 -7.13 -0.53 23.52
C MET A 43 -6.17 0.55 24.04
N LEU A 44 -5.55 1.34 23.14
CA LEU A 44 -4.66 2.45 23.53
C LEU A 44 -5.40 3.67 24.10
N HIS A 45 -6.68 3.86 23.74
CA HIS A 45 -7.46 5.01 24.20
C HIS A 45 -7.57 5.12 25.73
N PRO A 46 -8.01 4.09 26.47
CA PRO A 46 -8.07 4.16 27.93
C PRO A 46 -6.69 4.32 28.58
N ILE A 47 -5.62 3.76 27.98
CA ILE A 47 -4.24 3.95 28.46
C ILE A 47 -3.83 5.42 28.40
N LYS A 48 -4.12 6.11 27.28
CA LYS A 48 -3.87 7.55 27.14
C LYS A 48 -4.65 8.37 28.18
N THR A 49 -5.91 8.02 28.43
CA THR A 49 -6.75 8.68 29.45
C THR A 49 -6.20 8.46 30.86
N MET A 50 -5.75 7.24 31.19
CA MET A 50 -5.12 6.93 32.49
C MET A 50 -3.75 7.60 32.70
N LEU A 51 -3.02 7.91 31.63
CA LEU A 51 -1.72 8.60 31.72
C LEU A 51 -1.86 10.08 32.09
N HIS A 52 -3.04 10.68 31.88
CA HIS A 52 -3.22 12.12 32.07
C HIS A 52 -3.06 12.60 33.53
N PRO A 53 -3.39 11.81 34.57
CA PRO A 53 -3.29 12.29 35.95
C PRO A 53 -2.21 11.66 36.87
N ILE A 54 -1.53 10.53 36.58
CA ILE A 54 -0.92 9.76 37.71
C ILE A 54 0.44 9.05 37.47
N LYS A 55 1.35 9.22 38.44
CA LYS A 55 2.66 8.51 38.61
C LYS A 55 2.59 7.14 39.33
N THR A 56 1.47 6.77 39.96
CA THR A 56 1.27 5.48 40.67
C THR A 56 0.62 4.35 39.84
N LEU A 57 0.29 4.56 38.56
CA LEU A 57 -0.42 3.59 37.68
C LEU A 57 0.50 2.74 36.78
N LEU A 58 1.81 2.74 37.01
CA LEU A 58 2.78 2.08 36.12
C LEU A 58 2.56 0.56 35.95
N HIS A 59 2.09 -0.13 36.99
CA HIS A 59 1.86 -1.58 36.93
C HIS A 59 0.65 -1.97 36.05
N PRO A 60 -0.56 -1.37 36.25
CA PRO A 60 -1.68 -1.55 35.32
C PRO A 60 -1.34 -1.26 33.85
N ILE A 61 -0.56 -0.21 33.59
CA ILE A 61 -0.15 0.17 32.23
C ILE A 61 0.72 -0.92 31.60
N LYS A 62 1.71 -1.45 32.34
CA LYS A 62 2.59 -2.51 31.83
C LYS A 62 1.81 -3.77 31.47
N THR A 63 0.80 -4.12 32.27
CA THR A 63 -0.09 -5.26 32.01
C THR A 63 -0.95 -5.03 30.76
N MET A 64 -1.47 -3.82 30.55
CA MET A 64 -2.26 -3.48 29.35
C MET A 64 -1.42 -3.35 28.06
N LEU A 65 -0.15 -2.98 28.17
CA LEU A 65 0.78 -2.88 27.02
C LEU A 65 1.28 -4.23 26.52
N HIS A 66 1.23 -5.30 27.33
CA HIS A 66 1.72 -6.61 26.91
C HIS A 66 0.87 -7.24 25.78
N PRO A 67 -0.49 -7.29 25.87
CA PRO A 67 -1.33 -7.75 24.76
C PRO A 67 -1.13 -6.96 23.46
N LEU A 68 -0.90 -5.64 23.55
CA LEU A 68 -0.62 -4.78 22.39
C LEU A 68 0.63 -5.21 21.63
N LYS A 69 1.70 -5.57 22.33
CA LYS A 69 2.93 -6.08 21.70
C LYS A 69 2.68 -7.40 20.98
N THR A 70 1.91 -8.29 21.60
CA THR A 70 1.52 -9.57 20.98
C THR A 70 0.68 -9.36 19.73
N MET A 71 -0.26 -8.40 19.72
CA MET A 71 -1.08 -8.07 18.55
C MET A 71 -0.31 -7.43 17.38
N LEU A 72 0.80 -6.75 17.65
CA LEU A 72 1.64 -6.14 16.60
C LEU A 72 2.47 -7.18 15.83
N HIS A 73 2.74 -8.35 16.40
CA HIS A 73 3.56 -9.38 15.74
C HIS A 73 2.84 -9.99 14.51
N PRO A 74 1.57 -10.43 14.59
CA PRO A 74 0.79 -10.88 13.43
C PRO A 74 0.70 -9.84 12.30
N ILE A 75 0.60 -8.54 12.63
CA ILE A 75 0.60 -7.45 11.63
C ILE A 75 1.89 -7.46 10.82
N LYS A 76 3.06 -7.59 11.48
CA LYS A 76 4.35 -7.66 10.77
C LYS A 76 4.42 -8.86 9.84
N THR A 77 3.90 -10.01 10.29
CA THR A 77 3.86 -11.25 9.50
C THR A 77 2.97 -11.10 8.27
N LEU A 78 1.80 -10.45 8.38
CA LEU A 78 0.91 -10.19 7.25
C LEU A 78 1.43 -9.11 6.28
N LEU A 79 2.22 -8.14 6.76
CA LEU A 79 2.83 -7.11 5.93
C LEU A 79 3.96 -7.65 5.03
N HIS A 80 4.65 -8.71 5.45
CA HIS A 80 5.75 -9.28 4.66
C HIS A 80 5.30 -9.77 3.27
N PRO A 81 4.30 -10.67 3.13
CA PRO A 81 3.84 -11.12 1.81
C PRO A 81 3.25 -9.98 0.96
N ILE A 82 2.64 -8.96 1.57
CA ILE A 82 2.18 -7.76 0.85
C ILE A 82 3.36 -7.05 0.18
N LYS A 83 4.47 -6.83 0.90
CA LYS A 83 5.68 -6.21 0.33
C LYS A 83 6.24 -7.04 -0.82
N THR A 84 6.27 -8.35 -0.67
CA THR A 84 6.77 -9.27 -1.72
C THR A 84 5.89 -9.22 -2.97
N MET A 85 4.57 -9.14 -2.82
CA MET A 85 3.63 -9.03 -3.94
C MET A 85 3.64 -7.64 -4.62
N LEU A 86 4.00 -6.57 -3.89
CA LEU A 86 4.12 -5.22 -4.47
C LEU A 86 5.34 -5.07 -5.39
N HIS A 87 6.42 -5.82 -5.17
CA HIS A 87 7.62 -5.73 -6.01
C HIS A 87 7.33 -6.01 -7.50
N PRO A 88 6.72 -7.16 -7.90
CA PRO A 88 6.42 -7.42 -9.31
C PRO A 88 5.41 -6.42 -9.90
N ILE A 89 4.48 -5.89 -9.10
CA ILE A 89 3.56 -4.82 -9.53
C ILE A 89 4.36 -3.57 -9.94
N ASN A 90 5.31 -3.13 -9.11
CA ASN A 90 6.15 -1.97 -9.42
C ASN A 90 6.97 -2.18 -10.69
N THR A 91 7.50 -3.40 -10.90
CA THR A 91 8.23 -3.74 -12.12
C THR A 91 7.35 -3.65 -13.37
N LEU A 92 6.07 -4.03 -13.30
CA LEU A 92 5.13 -3.93 -14.42
C LEU A 92 4.62 -2.50 -14.65
N LEU A 93 4.61 -1.64 -13.63
CA LEU A 93 4.19 -0.24 -13.75
C LEU A 93 5.20 0.62 -14.52
N HIS A 94 6.50 0.41 -14.31
CA HIS A 94 7.55 1.19 -14.98
C HIS A 94 7.44 1.24 -16.52
N PRO A 95 7.29 0.11 -17.25
CA PRO A 95 7.10 0.15 -18.70
C PRO A 95 5.76 0.79 -19.10
N ILE A 96 4.71 0.69 -18.28
CA ILE A 96 3.44 1.39 -18.51
C ILE A 96 3.65 2.91 -18.45
N GLU A 97 4.34 3.41 -17.43
CA GLU A 97 4.64 4.85 -17.29
C GLU A 97 5.46 5.36 -18.48
N THR A 98 6.45 4.59 -18.93
CA THR A 98 7.28 4.93 -20.09
C THR A 98 6.44 5.03 -21.36
N MET A 99 5.57 4.04 -21.62
CA MET A 99 4.69 4.05 -22.79
C MET A 99 3.66 5.18 -22.74
N LEU A 100 3.10 5.48 -21.56
CA LEU A 100 2.18 6.60 -21.38
C LEU A 100 2.88 7.95 -21.63
N HIS A 101 4.13 8.09 -21.21
CA HIS A 101 4.95 9.26 -21.52
C HIS A 101 5.15 9.39 -23.04
N SER A 102 5.49 8.31 -23.74
CA SER A 102 5.61 8.31 -25.21
C SER A 102 4.31 8.68 -25.91
N ILE A 103 3.15 8.18 -25.43
CA ILE A 103 1.85 8.58 -25.97
C ILE A 103 1.61 10.09 -25.76
N LYS A 104 1.94 10.61 -24.58
CA LYS A 104 1.79 12.04 -24.26
C LYS A 104 2.65 12.92 -25.15
N THR A 105 3.91 12.56 -25.41
CA THR A 105 4.81 13.32 -26.29
C THR A 105 4.35 13.26 -27.75
N MET A 106 3.78 12.14 -28.19
CA MET A 106 3.19 12.03 -29.52
C MET A 106 1.93 12.87 -29.68
N LEU A 107 1.07 12.96 -28.66
CA LEU A 107 -0.17 13.77 -28.72
C LEU A 107 0.11 15.27 -28.60
N HIS A 108 1.18 15.63 -27.87
CA HIS A 108 1.60 17.01 -27.66
C HIS A 108 3.09 17.15 -28.01
N PRO A 109 3.45 17.09 -29.31
CA PRO A 109 4.83 17.33 -29.71
C PRO A 109 5.18 18.76 -29.27
N LYS A 110 6.20 18.89 -28.41
CA LYS A 110 6.77 20.21 -28.10
C LYS A 110 7.14 20.83 -29.45
N LYS A 111 6.57 21.98 -29.80
CA LYS A 111 7.09 22.80 -30.90
C LYS A 111 8.48 23.22 -30.47
N THR A 112 9.48 22.42 -30.79
CA THR A 112 10.86 22.87 -30.78
C THR A 112 10.96 23.79 -32.00
N MET A 113 10.75 25.09 -31.79
CA MET A 113 11.07 26.11 -32.78
C MET A 113 12.57 25.99 -33.07
N LEU A 114 12.90 25.93 -34.37
CA LEU A 114 14.16 26.45 -34.88
C LEU A 114 14.31 27.92 -34.48
#